data_AF-A0A962N978-F1
#
_entry.id   AF-A0A962N978-F1
#
_cell.length_a   1.000
_cell.length_b   1.000
_cell.length_c   1.000
_cell.angle_alpha   90.00
_cell.angle_beta   90.00
_cell.angle_gamma   90.00
#
_symmetry.space_group_name_H-M   'P 1'
#
loop_
_entity.id
_entity.type
_entity.pdbx_description
1 polymer ?
#
loop_
_entity_poly.entity_id
_entity_poly.type
_entity_poly.pdbx_seq_one_letter_code
_entity_poly.pdbx_strand_id
1 'polypeptide(L)'
;MKCVPLMLAAGLLLALPVSAETLLIERARKAEHTATPARGSSMDAVRALYGEPTSIHGPVGQPPITRWDYPAFAVYFEYQHVINSVLHKSHDLEMGPRRVAQPAR
;
A
#
# COMPACT_ATOMS: atom_id res chain seq x y z
N MET A 1 45.71 39.30 -52.92
CA MET A 1 44.59 40.24 -52.73
C MET A 1 43.31 39.59 -53.27
N LYS A 2 42.49 39.02 -52.38
CA LYS A 2 41.11 38.58 -52.60
C LYS A 2 40.43 38.45 -51.23
N CYS A 3 39.16 38.79 -51.22
CA CYS A 3 38.39 39.33 -50.11
C CYS A 3 37.85 38.29 -49.11
N VAL A 4 37.92 38.69 -47.83
CA VAL A 4 36.88 38.56 -46.77
C VAL A 4 36.47 37.15 -46.30
N PRO A 5 36.66 36.83 -45.00
CA PRO A 5 36.09 35.66 -44.33
C PRO A 5 34.70 36.01 -43.76
N LEU A 6 33.65 35.25 -44.10
CA LEU A 6 32.38 35.30 -43.39
C LEU A 6 31.54 34.05 -43.72
N MET A 7 30.76 33.61 -42.71
CA MET A 7 29.87 32.43 -42.64
C MET A 7 30.57 31.16 -42.12
N LEU A 8 30.10 30.48 -41.09
CA LEU A 8 28.84 30.57 -40.36
C LEU A 8 29.06 29.94 -38.98
N ALA A 9 28.65 30.64 -37.94
CA ALA A 9 28.49 30.07 -36.60
C ALA A 9 27.39 29.00 -36.59
N ALA A 10 27.51 28.07 -35.65
CA ALA A 10 26.48 27.25 -34.97
C ALA A 10 26.98 25.80 -34.90
N GLY A 11 27.36 25.26 -33.75
CA GLY A 11 26.72 25.43 -32.46
C GLY A 11 26.33 24.05 -31.98
N LEU A 12 27.28 23.39 -31.31
CA LEU A 12 27.12 22.41 -30.24
C LEU A 12 25.92 21.44 -30.34
N LEU A 13 26.22 20.16 -30.63
CA LEU A 13 25.34 19.03 -30.36
C LEU A 13 24.91 19.07 -28.88
N LEU A 14 23.65 19.36 -28.61
CA LEU A 14 23.00 19.11 -27.32
C LEU A 14 22.01 17.96 -27.52
N ALA A 15 22.49 16.74 -27.27
CA ALA A 15 21.62 15.60 -27.04
C ALA A 15 20.94 15.81 -25.68
N LEU A 16 19.70 16.31 -25.70
CA LEU A 16 18.89 16.43 -24.50
C LEU A 16 18.47 15.01 -24.04
N PRO A 17 18.69 14.62 -22.78
CA PRO A 17 18.06 13.41 -22.26
C PRO A 17 16.56 13.67 -22.18
N VAL A 18 15.79 12.98 -23.03
CA VAL A 18 14.33 12.90 -22.90
C VAL A 18 14.05 12.08 -21.65
N SER A 19 13.59 12.76 -20.59
CA SER A 19 13.10 12.08 -19.39
C SER A 19 11.71 11.55 -19.67
N ALA A 20 11.57 10.22 -19.77
CA ALA A 20 10.28 9.57 -19.91
C ALA A 20 9.56 9.58 -18.55
N GLU A 21 8.39 10.23 -18.49
CA GLU A 21 7.63 10.44 -17.27
C GLU A 21 6.63 9.31 -17.05
N THR A 22 6.98 8.33 -16.21
CA THR A 22 6.12 7.18 -15.84
C THR A 22 5.35 7.44 -14.53
N LEU A 23 4.71 8.60 -14.39
CA LEU A 23 3.95 8.96 -13.17
C LEU A 23 2.51 8.39 -13.11
N LEU A 24 2.05 7.69 -14.14
CA LEU A 24 0.67 7.16 -14.20
C LEU A 24 0.54 5.74 -13.61
N ILE A 25 1.59 4.92 -13.66
CA ILE A 25 1.56 3.55 -13.12
C ILE A 25 1.62 3.57 -11.58
N GLU A 26 2.27 4.57 -10.97
CA GLU A 26 2.30 4.74 -9.51
C GLU A 26 0.92 5.11 -8.92
N ARG A 27 0.13 5.95 -9.60
CA ARG A 27 -1.21 6.31 -9.11
C ARG A 27 -2.21 5.17 -9.22
N ALA A 28 -2.19 4.42 -10.33
CA ALA A 28 -3.05 3.25 -10.47
C ALA A 28 -2.71 2.16 -9.43
N ARG A 29 -1.43 1.99 -9.06
CA ARG A 29 -1.04 1.12 -7.93
C ARG A 29 -1.44 1.65 -6.55
N LYS A 30 -1.57 2.96 -6.38
CA LYS A 30 -2.02 3.60 -5.12
C LYS A 30 -3.53 3.50 -4.89
N ALA A 31 -4.35 3.38 -5.94
CA ALA A 31 -5.80 3.32 -5.83
C ALA A 31 -6.35 1.91 -5.51
N GLU A 32 -5.56 0.86 -5.73
CA GLU A 32 -5.94 -0.55 -5.51
C GLU A 32 -5.61 -1.05 -4.09
N HIS A 33 -4.76 -0.34 -3.34
CA HIS A 33 -4.38 -0.69 -1.98
C HIS A 33 -5.11 0.22 -0.99
N THR A 34 -6.13 -0.32 -0.31
CA THR A 34 -6.46 0.19 1.02
C THR A 34 -5.17 0.15 1.84
N ALA A 35 -4.70 1.32 2.32
CA ALA A 35 -3.40 1.45 2.97
C ALA A 35 -3.42 0.73 4.32
N THR A 36 -3.19 -0.58 4.33
CA THR A 36 -3.05 -1.37 5.54
C THR A 36 -1.62 -1.28 6.08
N PRO A 37 -1.41 -1.52 7.38
CA PRO A 37 -0.07 -1.59 7.94
C PRO A 37 0.81 -2.58 7.19
N ALA A 38 2.03 -2.17 6.90
CA ALA A 38 3.03 -3.03 6.29
C ALA A 38 3.41 -4.17 7.24
N ARG A 39 3.70 -5.35 6.67
CA ARG A 39 4.23 -6.47 7.44
C ARG A 39 5.55 -6.07 8.09
N GLY A 40 5.72 -6.42 9.37
CA GLY A 40 6.88 -6.06 10.18
C GLY A 40 6.80 -4.68 10.84
N SER A 41 5.78 -3.85 10.56
CA SER A 41 5.57 -2.61 11.34
C SER A 41 5.36 -2.92 12.82
N SER A 42 5.88 -2.07 13.70
CA SER A 42 5.65 -2.20 15.14
C SER A 42 4.23 -1.76 15.52
N MET A 43 3.71 -2.29 16.63
CA MET A 43 2.42 -1.85 17.20
C MET A 43 2.36 -0.32 17.39
N ASP A 44 3.48 0.29 17.81
CA ASP A 44 3.59 1.75 17.98
C ASP A 44 3.49 2.49 16.64
N ALA A 45 4.19 2.03 15.61
CA ALA A 45 4.09 2.62 14.27
C ALA A 45 2.67 2.49 13.69
N VAL A 46 2.00 1.35 13.94
CA VAL A 46 0.60 1.18 13.52
C VAL A 46 -0.30 2.18 14.26
N ARG A 47 -0.16 2.30 15.58
CA ARG A 47 -0.94 3.28 16.37
C ARG A 47 -0.67 4.72 15.92
N ALA A 48 0.58 5.07 15.65
CA ALA A 48 0.96 6.41 15.21
C ALA A 48 0.35 6.78 13.84
N LEU A 49 0.22 5.81 12.93
CA LEU A 49 -0.31 6.03 11.58
C LEU A 49 -1.83 5.90 11.49
N TYR A 50 -2.44 5.01 12.29
CA TYR A 50 -3.85 4.62 12.15
C TYR A 50 -4.72 4.98 13.36
N GLY A 51 -4.12 5.47 14.44
CA GLY A 51 -4.81 5.76 15.70
C GLY A 51 -4.99 4.54 16.60
N GLU A 52 -5.81 4.67 17.64
CA GLU A 52 -6.17 3.54 18.49
C GLU A 52 -7.13 2.59 17.75
N PRO A 53 -6.97 1.26 17.92
CA PRO A 53 -7.91 0.30 17.38
C PRO A 53 -9.26 0.36 18.10
N THR A 54 -10.33 0.01 17.39
CA THR A 54 -11.69 -0.10 17.93
C THR A 54 -11.81 -1.28 18.91
N SER A 55 -11.04 -2.35 18.69
CA SER A 55 -11.01 -3.52 19.58
C SER A 55 -9.63 -4.19 19.57
N ILE A 56 -9.27 -4.82 20.68
CA ILE A 56 -8.03 -5.59 20.85
C ILE A 56 -8.39 -6.98 21.35
N HIS A 57 -7.85 -8.00 20.68
CA HIS A 57 -8.04 -9.42 20.99
C HIS A 57 -6.70 -10.11 21.26
N GLY A 58 -6.67 -11.03 22.22
CA GLY A 58 -5.49 -11.79 22.60
C GLY A 58 -4.62 -11.09 23.66
N PRO A 59 -3.34 -11.49 23.83
CA PRO A 59 -2.63 -12.49 23.01
C PRO A 59 -3.10 -13.92 23.27
N VAL A 60 -3.03 -14.78 22.24
CA VAL A 60 -3.30 -16.23 22.34
C VAL A 60 -2.18 -17.06 21.72
N GLY A 61 -1.91 -18.23 22.29
CA GLY A 61 -0.97 -19.22 21.73
C GLY A 61 0.52 -18.93 21.95
N GLN A 62 1.34 -19.79 21.34
CA GLN A 62 2.80 -19.66 21.26
C GLN A 62 3.21 -19.93 19.79
N PRO A 63 3.77 -18.95 19.06
CA PRO A 63 4.06 -17.58 19.50
C PRO A 63 2.78 -16.76 19.78
N PRO A 64 2.84 -15.73 20.63
CA PRO A 64 1.67 -14.97 21.06
C PRO A 64 1.12 -14.13 19.90
N ILE A 65 -0.15 -14.36 19.54
CA ILE A 65 -0.83 -13.61 18.48
C ILE A 65 -1.84 -12.64 19.08
N THR A 66 -1.69 -11.35 18.77
CA THR A 66 -2.62 -10.28 19.12
C THR A 66 -3.32 -9.78 17.86
N ARG A 67 -4.62 -9.51 17.91
CA ARG A 67 -5.36 -8.91 16.79
C ARG A 67 -5.93 -7.57 17.22
N TRP A 68 -5.73 -6.55 16.41
CA TRP A 68 -6.36 -5.24 16.55
C TRP A 68 -7.37 -5.04 15.42
N ASP A 69 -8.56 -4.55 15.76
CA ASP A 69 -9.60 -4.24 14.78
C ASP A 69 -9.72 -2.73 14.60
N TYR A 70 -9.66 -2.30 13.34
CA TYR A 70 -9.97 -0.96 12.88
C TYR A 70 -11.28 -0.99 12.06
N PRO A 71 -11.93 0.15 11.80
CA PRO A 71 -13.19 0.17 11.05
C PRO A 71 -13.11 -0.54 9.70
N ALA A 72 -12.02 -0.35 8.95
CA ALA A 72 -11.85 -0.89 7.60
C ALA A 72 -11.09 -2.23 7.51
N PHE A 73 -10.35 -2.61 8.55
CA PHE A 73 -9.48 -3.79 8.51
C PHE A 73 -9.08 -4.28 9.90
N ALA A 74 -8.63 -5.53 9.98
CA ALA A 74 -8.00 -6.12 11.15
C ALA A 74 -6.49 -6.31 10.92
N VAL A 75 -5.69 -6.12 11.97
CA VAL A 75 -4.23 -6.30 11.95
C VAL A 75 -3.86 -7.38 12.95
N TYR A 76 -3.02 -8.31 12.54
CA TYR A 76 -2.52 -9.40 13.36
C TYR A 76 -1.05 -9.15 13.65
N PHE A 77 -0.69 -9.29 14.93
CA PHE A 77 0.65 -9.11 15.43
C PHE A 77 1.14 -10.41 16.05
N GLU A 78 2.39 -10.74 15.77
CA GLU A 78 3.16 -11.68 16.58
C GLU A 78 4.11 -10.87 17.45
N TYR A 79 4.08 -11.08 18.76
CA TYR A 79 4.71 -10.18 19.72
C TYR A 79 4.27 -8.71 19.49
N GLN A 80 5.17 -7.86 18.98
CA GLN A 80 4.92 -6.44 18.71
C GLN A 80 4.94 -6.07 17.22
N HIS A 81 5.04 -7.05 16.32
CA HIS A 81 5.23 -6.80 14.89
C HIS A 81 4.07 -7.34 14.07
N VAL A 82 3.65 -6.58 13.06
CA VAL A 82 2.59 -6.98 12.13
C VAL A 82 3.01 -8.22 11.36
N ILE A 83 2.18 -9.25 11.38
CA ILE A 83 2.34 -10.44 10.55
C ILE A 83 1.35 -10.47 9.38
N ASN A 84 0.15 -9.89 9.55
CA ASN A 84 -0.88 -9.85 8.51
C ASN A 84 -1.89 -8.72 8.74
N SER A 85 -2.48 -8.20 7.66
CA SER A 85 -3.55 -7.21 7.67
C SER A 85 -4.68 -7.67 6.74
N VAL A 86 -5.92 -7.72 7.24
CA VAL A 86 -7.08 -8.27 6.53
C VAL A 86 -8.15 -7.19 6.40
N LEU A 87 -8.53 -6.84 5.17
CA LEU A 87 -9.63 -5.90 4.91
C LEU A 87 -10.98 -6.50 5.30
N HIS A 88 -11.84 -5.68 5.90
CA HIS A 88 -13.24 -6.03 6.06
C HIS A 88 -13.92 -6.00 4.68
N LYS A 89 -14.31 -7.16 4.16
CA LYS A 89 -15.15 -7.22 2.96
C LYS A 89 -16.58 -6.84 3.35
N SER A 90 -16.94 -5.57 3.17
CA SER A 90 -18.32 -5.13 3.25
C SER A 90 -18.89 -5.03 1.84
N HIS A 91 -19.79 -5.95 1.48
CA HIS A 91 -20.71 -5.70 0.39
C HIS A 91 -22.07 -6.34 0.69
N ASP A 92 -23.11 -5.52 0.79
CA ASP A 92 -24.52 -5.95 0.96
C ASP A 92 -25.10 -6.61 -0.30
N LEU A 93 -24.46 -6.50 -1.47
CA LEU A 93 -24.94 -7.09 -2.73
C LEU A 93 -24.01 -8.20 -3.28
N GLU A 94 -23.02 -8.68 -2.51
CA GLU A 94 -22.13 -9.79 -2.92
C GLU A 94 -22.81 -11.09 -2.48
N MET A 95 -23.72 -11.59 -3.32
CA MET A 95 -24.18 -12.98 -3.22
C MET A 95 -23.02 -13.93 -3.57
N GLY A 96 -22.10 -14.10 -2.63
CA GLY A 96 -21.23 -15.28 -2.58
C GLY A 96 -22.07 -16.55 -2.41
N PRO A 97 -21.54 -17.75 -2.70
CA PRO A 97 -22.31 -18.99 -2.64
C PRO A 97 -23.03 -19.07 -1.30
N ARG A 98 -24.37 -19.19 -1.37
CA ARG A 98 -25.30 -19.24 -0.23
C ARG A 98 -24.62 -19.94 0.94
N ARG A 99 -24.43 -19.25 2.08
CA ARG A 99 -24.09 -19.91 3.34
C ARG A 99 -25.14 -21.00 3.54
N VAL A 100 -24.76 -22.24 3.25
CA VAL A 100 -25.60 -23.39 3.56
C VAL A 100 -25.74 -23.35 5.07
N ALA A 101 -26.99 -23.22 5.54
CA ALA A 101 -27.27 -23.25 6.95
C ALA A 101 -26.65 -24.52 7.53
N GLN A 102 -25.65 -24.36 8.38
CA GLN A 102 -25.07 -25.48 9.12
C GLN A 102 -26.21 -26.06 9.97
N PRO A 103 -26.62 -27.32 9.77
CA PRO A 103 -27.69 -27.88 10.60
C PRO A 103 -27.21 -27.90 12.05
N ALA A 104 -28.07 -27.37 12.93
CA ALA A 104 -27.87 -27.45 14.37
C ALA A 104 -27.75 -28.93 14.76
N ARG A 105 -26.72 -29.26 15.55
CA ARG A 105 -26.60 -30.56 16.21
C ARG A 105 -27.54 -30.62 17.40
#